data_AF-A0A8T4LN07-F1
#
_entry.id   AF-A0A8T4LN07-F1
#
_cell.length_a   1.000
_cell.length_b   1.000
_cell.length_c   1.000
_cell.angle_alpha   90.00
_cell.angle_beta   90.00
_cell.angle_gamma   90.00
#
_symmetry.space_group_name_H-M   'P 1'
#
loop_
_entity.id
_entity.type
_entity.pdbx_description
1 polymer ?
#
loop_
_entity_poly.entity_id
_entity_poly.type
_entity_poly.pdbx_seq_one_letter_code
_entity_poly.pdbx_strand_id
1 'polypeptide(L)'
;MKTYEETVSEEKFEEVSTTENVVQQGGNRPDFRVVQVENDRTGKAVYTGVGGMWKNISKAGNEFYTLKIGNLKLLVFPNKK
;
A
#
# COMPACT_ATOMS: atom_id res chain seq x y z
N MET A 1 6.57 13.00 62.47
CA MET A 1 6.86 12.61 61.06
C MET A 1 5.52 12.28 60.43
N LYS A 2 5.12 12.97 59.36
CA LYS A 2 3.90 12.67 58.59
C LYS A 2 4.34 11.97 57.30
N THR A 3 3.87 10.75 57.11
CA THR A 3 4.10 9.94 55.92
C THR A 3 3.10 10.37 54.84
N TYR A 4 3.58 10.67 53.64
CA TYR A 4 2.75 10.96 52.48
C TYR A 4 2.81 9.72 51.59
N GLU A 5 1.68 9.07 51.36
CA GLU A 5 1.54 8.03 50.33
C GLU A 5 1.13 8.73 49.03
N GLU A 6 2.01 8.69 48.04
CA GLU A 6 1.78 9.21 46.70
C GLU A 6 1.12 8.09 45.87
N THR A 7 -0.18 8.22 45.62
CA THR A 7 -0.92 7.30 44.76
C THR A 7 -0.58 7.58 43.29
N VAL A 8 0.23 6.71 42.69
CA VAL A 8 0.50 6.70 41.25
C VAL A 8 -0.75 6.15 40.54
N SER A 9 -1.45 7.02 39.83
CA SER A 9 -2.60 6.65 38.99
C SER A 9 -2.11 5.84 37.77
N GLU A 10 -2.56 4.60 37.65
CA GLU A 10 -2.36 3.76 36.47
C GLU A 10 -3.09 4.37 35.27
N GLU A 11 -2.35 5.01 34.37
CA GLU A 11 -2.86 5.39 33.05
C GLU A 11 -3.12 4.12 32.23
N LYS A 12 -4.40 3.78 32.10
CA LYS A 12 -4.90 2.71 31.23
C LYS A 12 -4.65 3.11 29.78
N PHE A 13 -3.64 2.52 29.14
CA PHE A 13 -3.46 2.61 27.70
C PHE A 13 -4.57 1.80 27.02
N GLU A 14 -5.47 2.49 26.32
CA GLU A 14 -6.36 1.84 25.34
C GLU A 14 -5.52 1.34 24.17
N GLU A 15 -5.38 0.03 24.08
CA GLU A 15 -4.86 -0.64 22.90
C GLU A 15 -5.83 -0.37 21.74
N VAL A 16 -5.50 0.61 20.91
CA VAL A 16 -6.18 0.84 19.63
C VAL A 16 -5.89 -0.36 18.76
N SER A 17 -6.80 -1.35 18.82
CA SER A 17 -6.84 -2.47 17.90
C SER A 17 -6.77 -1.91 16.48
N THR A 18 -5.63 -2.13 15.84
CA THR A 18 -5.44 -1.76 14.45
C THR A 18 -6.38 -2.67 13.69
N THR A 19 -7.56 -2.16 13.33
CA THR A 19 -8.44 -2.82 12.38
C THR A 19 -7.62 -3.02 11.12
N GLU A 20 -7.13 -4.26 10.95
CA GLU A 20 -6.56 -4.75 9.72
C GLU A 20 -7.62 -4.48 8.66
N ASN A 21 -7.39 -3.40 7.91
CA ASN A 21 -8.23 -3.12 6.78
C ASN A 21 -7.93 -4.26 5.85
N VAL A 22 -8.92 -5.16 5.73
CA VAL A 22 -8.95 -6.23 4.75
C VAL A 22 -8.85 -5.53 3.41
N VAL A 23 -7.60 -5.31 2.97
CA VAL A 23 -7.28 -5.07 1.58
C VAL A 23 -7.86 -6.29 0.91
N GLN A 24 -9.00 -6.13 0.22
CA GLN A 24 -9.54 -7.14 -0.66
C GLN A 24 -8.47 -7.38 -1.73
N GLN A 25 -7.50 -8.24 -1.42
CA GLN A 25 -6.59 -8.82 -2.38
C GLN A 25 -7.48 -9.68 -3.28
N GLY A 26 -8.09 -9.05 -4.28
CA GLY A 26 -8.50 -9.75 -5.50
C GLY A 26 -7.27 -10.55 -5.95
N GLY A 27 -7.39 -11.88 -5.88
CA GLY A 27 -6.24 -12.73 -5.60
C GLY A 27 -5.08 -12.53 -6.56
N ASN A 28 -3.88 -12.21 -6.05
CA ASN A 28 -2.54 -12.12 -6.67
C ASN A 28 -2.39 -11.53 -8.09
N ARG A 29 -3.47 -11.22 -8.81
CA ARG A 29 -3.48 -10.76 -10.19
C ARG A 29 -3.68 -9.24 -10.15
N PRO A 30 -2.79 -8.48 -10.78
CA PRO A 30 -2.95 -7.04 -10.85
C PRO A 30 -4.10 -6.65 -11.78
N ASP A 31 -4.75 -5.53 -11.47
CA ASP A 31 -5.74 -4.89 -12.35
C ASP A 31 -5.08 -4.40 -13.65
N PHE A 32 -3.87 -3.84 -13.53
CA PHE A 32 -3.07 -3.40 -14.67
C PHE A 32 -1.68 -4.02 -14.63
N ARG A 33 -1.20 -4.50 -15.78
CA ARG A 33 0.19 -4.92 -15.94
C ARG A 33 1.04 -3.72 -16.37
N VAL A 34 2.22 -3.61 -15.78
CA VAL A 34 3.22 -2.63 -16.21
C VAL A 34 4.21 -3.33 -17.11
N VAL A 35 4.39 -2.77 -18.30
CA VAL A 35 5.26 -3.30 -19.34
C VAL A 35 6.31 -2.28 -19.72
N GLN A 36 7.49 -2.76 -20.08
CA GLN A 36 8.56 -1.97 -20.65
C GLN A 36 8.80 -2.42 -22.09
N VAL A 37 9.00 -1.45 -22.98
CA VAL A 37 9.34 -1.73 -24.38
C VAL A 37 10.83 -2.01 -24.48
N GLU A 38 11.16 -3.11 -25.15
CA GLU A 38 12.52 -3.50 -25.51
C GLU A 38 12.57 -3.80 -27.01
N ASN A 39 13.73 -3.62 -27.64
CA ASN A 39 13.92 -4.01 -29.04
C ASN A 39 14.60 -5.37 -29.07
N ASP A 40 14.04 -6.30 -29.84
CA ASP A 40 14.70 -7.57 -30.09
C ASP A 40 15.87 -7.42 -31.07
N ARG A 41 16.59 -8.52 -31.31
CA ARG A 41 17.76 -8.54 -32.22
C ARG A 41 17.42 -8.18 -33.67
N THR A 42 16.15 -8.23 -34.04
CA THR A 42 15.64 -7.89 -35.38
C THR A 42 15.11 -6.46 -35.46
N GLY A 43 15.19 -5.69 -34.36
CA GLY A 43 14.70 -4.32 -34.27
C GLY A 43 13.20 -4.21 -34.02
N LYS A 44 12.52 -5.31 -33.68
CA LYS A 44 11.08 -5.29 -33.38
C LYS A 44 10.84 -4.97 -31.91
N ALA A 45 9.84 -4.13 -31.63
CA ALA A 45 9.40 -3.82 -30.29
C ALA A 45 8.72 -5.03 -29.62
N VAL A 46 9.20 -5.38 -28.43
CA VAL A 46 8.67 -6.41 -27.54
C VAL A 46 8.31 -5.76 -26.21
N TYR A 47 7.21 -6.20 -25.60
CA TYR A 47 6.72 -5.69 -24.32
C TYR A 47 7.05 -6.71 -23.22
N THR A 48 8.01 -6.36 -22.37
CA THR A 48 8.43 -7.19 -21.23
C THR A 48 7.65 -6.78 -19.99
N GLY A 49 7.03 -7.74 -19.30
CA GLY A 49 6.30 -7.48 -18.07
C GLY A 49 7.26 -7.18 -16.92
N VAL A 50 7.20 -5.96 -16.38
CA VAL A 50 8.11 -5.50 -15.31
C VAL A 50 7.41 -5.32 -13.97
N GLY A 51 6.08 -5.29 -13.96
CA GLY A 51 5.32 -5.04 -12.75
C GLY A 51 3.81 -5.14 -12.90
N GLY A 52 3.13 -4.76 -11.83
CA GLY A 52 1.68 -4.74 -11.74
C GLY A 52 1.19 -3.57 -10.91
N MET A 53 -0.07 -3.21 -11.11
CA MET A 53 -0.75 -2.18 -10.37
C MET A 53 -2.11 -2.71 -9.88
N TRP A 54 -2.37 -2.52 -8.59
CA TRP A 54 -3.58 -2.97 -7.92
C TRP A 54 -4.40 -1.77 -7.48
N LYS A 55 -5.67 -1.75 -7.86
CA LYS A 55 -6.63 -0.74 -7.43
C LYS A 55 -6.99 -0.96 -5.97
N ASN A 56 -7.03 0.13 -5.22
CA ASN A 56 -7.42 0.14 -3.81
C ASN A 56 -8.32 1.34 -3.53
N ILE A 57 -9.09 1.26 -2.46
CA ILE A 57 -9.94 2.35 -1.96
C ILE A 57 -9.48 2.64 -0.53
N SER A 58 -9.17 3.90 -0.24
CA SER A 58 -8.78 4.33 1.10
C SER A 58 -9.99 4.34 2.04
N LYS A 59 -9.74 4.43 3.36
CA LYS A 59 -10.81 4.58 4.37
C LYS A 59 -11.75 5.76 4.09
N ALA A 60 -11.23 6.83 3.50
CA ALA A 60 -11.99 8.02 3.14
C ALA A 60 -12.74 7.89 1.79
N GLY A 61 -12.71 6.71 1.16
CA GLY A 61 -13.35 6.46 -0.13
C GLY A 61 -12.56 6.94 -1.36
N ASN A 62 -11.38 7.53 -1.16
CA ASN A 62 -10.54 7.96 -2.28
C ASN A 62 -9.86 6.75 -2.95
N GLU A 63 -9.92 6.70 -4.28
CA GLU A 63 -9.21 5.70 -5.08
C GLU A 63 -7.70 5.98 -5.10
N PHE A 64 -6.93 4.90 -4.96
CA PHE A 64 -5.49 4.93 -5.18
C PHE A 64 -5.03 3.58 -5.74
N TYR A 65 -3.80 3.54 -6.25
CA TYR A 65 -3.22 2.34 -6.78
C TYR A 65 -1.91 2.02 -6.07
N THR A 66 -1.68 0.73 -5.85
CA THR A 66 -0.38 0.23 -5.44
C THR A 66 0.34 -0.25 -6.70
N LEU A 67 1.46 0.39 -7.04
CA LEU A 67 2.32 -0.01 -8.15
C LEU A 67 3.52 -0.79 -7.59
N LYS A 68 3.77 -1.99 -8.13
CA LYS A 68 4.98 -2.77 -7.81
C LYS A 68 5.78 -3.04 -9.09
N ILE A 69 7.05 -2.68 -9.10
CA ILE A 69 8.00 -2.92 -10.19
C ILE A 69 9.27 -3.51 -9.55
N GLY A 70 9.54 -4.80 -9.76
CA GLY A 70 10.60 -5.51 -9.03
C GLY A 70 10.47 -5.35 -7.51
N ASN A 71 11.49 -4.74 -6.89
CA ASN A 71 11.53 -4.44 -5.44
C ASN A 71 10.95 -3.06 -5.07
N LEU A 72 10.62 -2.22 -6.06
CA LEU A 72 10.04 -0.91 -5.83
C LEU A 72 8.52 -1.01 -5.64
N LYS A 73 7.99 -0.35 -4.61
CA LYS A 73 6.56 -0.24 -4.34
C LYS A 73 6.19 1.24 -4.20
N LEU A 74 5.24 1.70 -4.99
CA LEU A 74 4.79 3.10 -5.03
C LEU A 74 3.28 3.19 -4.79
N LEU A 75 2.87 4.27 -4.13
CA LEU A 75 1.47 4.69 -4.10
C LEU A 75 1.21 5.68 -5.23
N VAL A 76 0.20 5.40 -6.03
CA VAL A 76 -0.16 6.19 -7.20
C VAL A 76 -1.57 6.73 -7.01
N PHE A 77 -1.73 8.04 -7.21
CA PHE A 77 -3.02 8.72 -7.07
C PHE A 77 -3.50 9.24 -8.42
N PRO A 78 -4.81 9.20 -8.70
CA PRO A 78 -5.36 9.79 -9.92
C PRO A 78 -5.00 11.28 -10.02
N ASN A 79 -4.53 11.69 -11.20
CA ASN A 79 -4.23 13.09 -11.46
C ASN A 79 -5.54 13.86 -11.69
N LYS A 80 -5.98 14.63 -10.68
CA LYS A 80 -7.11 15.56 -10.78
C LYS A 80 -6.57 16.88 -11.33
N LYS A 81 -6.65 17.04 -12.65
CA LYS A 81 -6.40 18.33 -13.31
C LYS A 81 -7.54 19.30 -13.10
#